data_AF-A0A7Y3WIS0-F1
#
_entry.id   AF-A0A7Y3WIS0-F1
#
_cell.length_a   1.000
_cell.length_b   1.000
_cell.length_c   1.000
_cell.angle_alpha   90.00
_cell.angle_beta   90.00
_cell.angle_gamma   90.00
#
_symmetry.space_group_name_H-M   'P 1'
#
loop_
_entity.id
_entity.type
_entity.pdbx_description
1 polymer ?
#
loop_
_entity_poly.entity_id
_entity_poly.type
_entity_poly.pdbx_seq_one_letter_code
_entity_poly.pdbx_strand_id
1 'polypeptide(L)'
;MRNWISLQADFGDLQYRKNVYVFALKMAFLAVILSGVIIALTMPSLDLLGLLPVTLAHAIGFSAIFSWLIGGTVSGILSLFAGFAMRDLALSRAEFKKLSRTDTLSGLLNRRAFTEALEDTDGNASLVIFDVDRFKAINDRFGHGCGDAVIIAVSSMLTSAFDEMSVVARLGGEEFGVIVSGEPLEARMERIESVRARIAGGAIRAEGHDIRITVSGGVADLVAGRNKQAVYASADRALYLAKALGRNRVVHEREGLHHAWHGLVDNGVDGENGGSESDNMMQASGI
;
A
#
# COMPACT_ATOMS: atom_id res chain seq x y z
N MET A 1 7.88 11.39 -18.48
CA MET A 1 6.94 11.16 -17.35
C MET A 1 6.75 12.39 -16.44
N ARG A 2 7.78 13.23 -16.19
CA ARG A 2 7.65 14.44 -15.35
C ARG A 2 6.62 15.48 -15.85
N ASN A 3 6.48 15.68 -17.16
CA ASN A 3 5.53 16.65 -17.74
C ASN A 3 4.06 16.21 -17.66
N TRP A 4 3.77 14.94 -17.40
CA TRP A 4 2.39 14.44 -17.31
C TRP A 4 1.78 14.67 -15.91
N ILE A 5 2.64 14.69 -14.88
CA ILE A 5 2.25 14.93 -13.48
C ILE A 5 1.91 16.42 -13.27
N SER A 6 2.61 17.35 -13.95
CA SER A 6 2.29 18.78 -13.87
C SER A 6 0.96 19.13 -14.55
N LEU A 7 0.52 18.36 -15.55
CA LEU A 7 -0.79 18.52 -16.18
C LEU A 7 -1.93 18.13 -15.23
N GLN A 8 -1.78 17.07 -14.42
CA GLN A 8 -2.79 16.72 -13.41
C GLN A 8 -2.95 17.78 -12.30
N ALA A 9 -1.88 18.50 -11.96
CA ALA A 9 -1.91 19.54 -10.93
C ALA A 9 -2.72 20.78 -11.34
N ASP A 10 -2.75 21.11 -12.64
CA ASP A 10 -3.36 22.35 -13.16
C ASP A 10 -4.85 22.21 -13.55
N PHE A 11 -5.31 20.98 -13.79
CA PHE A 11 -6.68 20.67 -14.21
C PHE A 11 -7.57 20.14 -13.09
N GLY A 12 -7.00 19.91 -11.91
CA GLY A 12 -7.70 19.30 -10.78
C GLY A 12 -8.06 17.84 -11.05
N ASP A 13 -8.50 17.14 -10.01
CA ASP A 13 -8.91 15.74 -10.15
C ASP A 13 -10.15 15.64 -11.04
N LEU A 14 -9.98 15.16 -12.29
CA LEU A 14 -11.06 14.98 -13.27
C LEU A 14 -12.13 13.96 -12.82
N GLN A 15 -11.94 13.30 -11.67
CA GLN A 15 -13.00 12.53 -11.02
C GLN A 15 -14.25 13.37 -10.72
N TYR A 16 -14.09 14.67 -10.44
CA TYR A 16 -15.20 15.58 -10.20
C TYR A 16 -15.74 16.20 -11.48
N ARG A 17 -17.06 16.10 -11.70
CA ARG A 17 -17.76 16.69 -12.86
C ARG A 17 -17.44 18.18 -13.07
N LYS A 18 -17.31 18.94 -11.98
CA LYS A 18 -16.96 20.36 -12.02
C LYS A 18 -15.61 20.60 -12.71
N ASN A 19 -14.63 19.74 -12.50
CA ASN A 19 -13.29 19.87 -13.06
C ASN A 19 -13.28 19.56 -14.56
N VAL A 20 -14.14 18.66 -15.03
CA VAL A 20 -14.34 18.40 -16.46
C VAL A 20 -14.85 19.65 -17.19
N TYR A 21 -15.81 20.37 -16.61
CA TYR A 21 -16.32 21.61 -17.20
C TYR A 21 -15.26 22.72 -17.19
N VAL A 22 -14.52 22.87 -16.09
CA VAL A 22 -13.42 23.85 -16.00
C VAL A 22 -12.32 23.54 -17.02
N PHE A 23 -11.96 22.27 -17.20
CA PHE A 23 -11.03 21.82 -18.24
C PHE A 23 -11.53 22.20 -19.63
N ALA A 24 -12.78 21.85 -19.97
CA ALA A 24 -13.34 22.14 -21.28
C ALA A 24 -13.42 23.64 -21.58
N LEU A 25 -13.76 24.45 -20.57
CA LEU A 25 -13.76 25.90 -20.68
C LEU A 25 -12.35 26.44 -20.95
N LYS A 26 -11.35 26.03 -20.15
CA LYS A 26 -9.94 26.42 -20.35
C LYS A 26 -9.47 26.08 -21.77
N MET A 27 -9.80 24.89 -22.26
CA MET A 27 -9.41 24.45 -23.61
C MET A 27 -10.11 25.25 -24.72
N ALA A 28 -11.39 25.61 -24.56
CA ALA A 28 -12.09 26.47 -25.51
C ALA A 28 -11.43 27.85 -25.61
N PHE A 29 -11.09 28.47 -24.48
CA PHE A 29 -10.37 29.75 -24.46
C PHE A 29 -8.97 29.64 -25.07
N LEU A 30 -8.21 28.58 -24.75
CA LEU A 30 -6.89 28.34 -25.31
C LEU A 30 -6.92 28.20 -26.84
N ALA A 31 -7.90 27.47 -27.38
CA ALA A 31 -8.08 27.31 -28.82
C ALA A 31 -8.37 28.65 -29.51
N VAL A 32 -9.22 29.49 -28.91
CA VAL A 32 -9.52 30.83 -29.44
C VAL A 32 -8.30 31.74 -29.38
N ILE A 33 -7.53 31.73 -28.29
CA ILE A 33 -6.30 32.53 -28.17
C ILE A 33 -5.29 32.11 -29.23
N LEU A 34 -5.06 30.81 -29.41
CA LEU A 34 -4.13 30.28 -30.41
C LEU A 34 -4.56 30.66 -31.83
N SER A 35 -5.86 30.54 -32.13
CA SER A 35 -6.45 30.98 -33.39
C SER A 35 -6.23 32.48 -33.60
N GLY A 36 -6.41 33.31 -32.57
CA GLY A 36 -6.13 34.75 -32.61
C GLY A 36 -4.68 35.08 -32.99
N VAL A 37 -3.70 34.35 -32.43
CA VAL A 37 -2.28 34.49 -32.79
C VAL A 37 -2.05 34.12 -34.26
N ILE A 38 -2.63 33.02 -34.72
CA ILE A 38 -2.53 32.58 -36.12
C ILE A 38 -3.12 33.64 -37.06
N ILE A 39 -4.31 34.16 -36.74
CA ILE A 39 -4.98 35.22 -37.52
C ILE A 39 -4.09 36.46 -37.59
N ALA A 40 -3.50 36.90 -36.47
CA ALA A 40 -2.64 38.09 -36.42
C ALA A 40 -1.37 37.94 -37.27
N LEU A 41 -0.80 36.75 -37.38
CA LEU A 41 0.41 36.48 -38.17
C LEU A 41 0.11 36.30 -39.67
N THR A 42 -1.02 35.67 -40.00
CA THR A 42 -1.33 35.26 -41.37
C THR A 42 -2.08 36.33 -42.16
N MET A 43 -3.03 37.05 -41.55
CA MET A 43 -3.88 38.00 -42.28
C MET A 43 -3.13 39.16 -42.94
N PRO A 44 -2.13 39.83 -42.30
CA PRO A 44 -1.36 40.88 -42.96
C PRO A 44 -0.55 40.38 -44.15
N SER A 45 -0.04 39.14 -44.06
CA SER A 45 0.73 38.51 -45.12
C SER A 45 -0.14 38.22 -46.36
N LEU A 46 -1.40 37.83 -46.15
CA LEU A 46 -2.37 37.60 -47.23
C LEU A 46 -2.82 38.91 -47.89
N ASP A 47 -2.99 39.98 -47.11
CA ASP A 47 -3.32 41.31 -47.62
C ASP A 47 -2.20 41.86 -48.51
N LEU A 48 -0.95 41.72 -48.07
CA LEU A 48 0.24 42.14 -48.83
C LEU A 48 0.34 41.43 -50.19
N LEU A 49 -0.08 40.17 -50.28
CA LEU A 49 -0.11 39.40 -51.51
C LEU A 49 -1.34 39.69 -52.40
N GLY A 50 -2.26 40.58 -51.96
CA GLY A 50 -3.48 40.91 -52.69
C GLY A 50 -4.49 39.77 -52.76
N LEU A 51 -4.42 38.81 -51.83
CA LEU A 51 -5.25 37.60 -51.85
C LEU A 51 -6.58 37.77 -51.08
N LEU A 52 -6.77 38.87 -50.36
CA LEU A 52 -8.00 39.11 -49.58
C LEU A 52 -9.11 39.72 -50.46
N PRO A 53 -10.32 39.13 -50.48
CA PRO A 53 -11.47 39.65 -51.21
C PRO A 53 -12.16 40.82 -50.49
N VAL A 54 -11.77 41.10 -49.25
CA VAL A 54 -12.31 42.14 -48.37
C VAL A 54 -11.17 42.90 -47.70
N THR A 55 -11.46 44.07 -47.11
CA THR A 55 -10.42 44.82 -46.39
C THR A 55 -9.90 44.03 -45.19
N LEU A 56 -8.63 44.23 -44.84
CA LEU A 56 -7.94 43.59 -43.71
C LEU A 56 -8.75 43.67 -42.40
N ALA A 57 -9.38 44.83 -42.13
CA ALA A 57 -10.20 45.02 -40.93
C ALA A 57 -11.42 44.09 -40.88
N HIS A 58 -12.14 43.92 -41.98
CA HIS A 58 -13.28 43.00 -42.06
C HIS A 58 -12.82 41.54 -41.99
N ALA A 59 -11.72 41.19 -42.65
CA ALA A 59 -11.14 39.84 -42.59
C ALA A 59 -10.80 39.44 -41.14
N ILE A 60 -10.17 40.32 -40.38
CA ILE A 60 -9.86 40.09 -38.95
C ILE A 60 -11.16 39.95 -38.14
N GLY A 61 -12.13 40.83 -38.35
CA GLY A 61 -13.41 40.79 -37.65
C GLY A 61 -14.17 39.48 -37.86
N PHE A 62 -14.32 39.04 -39.11
CA PHE A 62 -14.96 37.77 -39.43
C PHE A 62 -14.18 36.59 -38.85
N SER A 63 -12.85 36.59 -38.99
CA SER A 63 -12.00 35.52 -38.46
C SER A 63 -12.11 35.38 -36.94
N ALA A 64 -12.18 36.50 -36.21
CA ALA A 64 -12.39 36.49 -34.76
C ALA A 64 -13.75 35.90 -34.40
N ILE A 65 -14.83 36.30 -35.08
CA ILE A 65 -16.18 35.76 -34.85
C ILE A 65 -16.21 34.25 -35.12
N PHE A 66 -15.68 33.80 -36.26
CA PHE A 66 -15.63 32.38 -36.60
C PHE A 66 -14.74 31.58 -35.65
N SER A 67 -13.66 32.16 -35.15
CA SER A 67 -12.80 31.53 -34.15
C SER A 67 -13.55 31.21 -32.86
N TRP A 68 -14.39 32.13 -32.38
CA TRP A 68 -15.24 31.87 -31.22
C TRP A 68 -16.35 30.87 -31.54
N LEU A 69 -17.04 31.07 -32.68
CA LEU A 69 -18.21 30.27 -33.05
C LEU A 69 -17.87 28.82 -33.38
N ILE A 70 -16.73 28.58 -34.03
CA ILE A 70 -16.30 27.25 -34.49
C ILE A 70 -15.17 26.74 -33.60
N GLY A 71 -14.07 27.48 -33.48
CA GLY A 71 -12.89 27.02 -32.72
C GLY A 71 -13.20 26.79 -31.24
N GLY A 72 -13.81 27.77 -30.59
CA GLY A 72 -14.20 27.67 -29.18
C GLY A 72 -15.22 26.58 -28.91
N THR A 73 -16.28 26.50 -29.73
CA THR A 73 -17.36 25.51 -29.54
C THR A 73 -16.88 24.09 -29.81
N VAL A 74 -16.19 23.86 -30.94
CA VAL A 74 -15.66 22.53 -31.31
C VAL A 74 -14.63 22.07 -30.28
N SER A 75 -13.68 22.94 -29.89
CA SER A 75 -12.70 22.59 -28.86
C SER A 75 -13.35 22.32 -27.50
N GLY A 76 -14.36 23.11 -27.12
CA GLY A 76 -15.09 22.92 -25.87
C GLY A 76 -15.84 21.58 -25.85
N ILE A 77 -16.58 21.27 -26.92
CA ILE A 77 -17.31 20.00 -27.06
C ILE A 77 -16.36 18.81 -27.04
N LEU A 78 -15.28 18.85 -27.83
CA LEU A 78 -14.28 17.78 -27.86
C LEU A 78 -13.62 17.58 -26.49
N SER A 79 -13.32 18.68 -25.80
CA SER A 79 -12.74 18.63 -24.44
C SER A 79 -13.71 18.08 -23.41
N LEU A 80 -15.02 18.34 -23.54
CA LEU A 80 -16.04 17.69 -22.70
C LEU A 80 -16.07 16.18 -22.95
N PHE A 81 -16.12 15.75 -24.20
CA PHE A 81 -16.07 14.33 -24.57
C PHE A 81 -14.82 13.65 -24.01
N ALA A 82 -13.64 14.23 -24.24
CA ALA A 82 -12.38 13.72 -23.72
C ALA A 82 -12.36 13.68 -22.18
N GLY A 83 -12.87 14.73 -21.53
CA GLY A 83 -12.95 14.80 -20.07
C GLY A 83 -13.86 13.75 -19.46
N PHE A 84 -15.04 13.51 -20.04
CA PHE A 84 -15.94 12.44 -19.60
C PHE A 84 -15.35 11.05 -19.86
N ALA A 85 -14.74 10.81 -21.02
CA ALA A 85 -14.10 9.54 -21.32
C ALA A 85 -12.94 9.23 -20.35
N MET A 86 -12.11 10.22 -20.03
CA MET A 86 -11.04 10.08 -19.03
C MET A 86 -11.59 9.76 -17.64
N ARG A 87 -12.69 10.40 -17.25
CA ARG A 87 -13.35 10.13 -15.97
C ARG A 87 -13.90 8.71 -15.89
N ASP A 88 -14.60 8.26 -16.92
CA ASP A 88 -15.17 6.91 -16.95
C ASP A 88 -14.08 5.84 -16.93
N LEU A 89 -12.98 6.06 -17.66
CA LEU A 89 -11.80 5.20 -17.59
C LEU A 89 -11.19 5.16 -16.18
N ALA A 90 -11.07 6.32 -15.52
CA ALA A 90 -10.53 6.41 -14.16
C ALA A 90 -11.42 5.69 -13.13
N LEU A 91 -12.74 5.85 -13.24
CA LEU A 91 -13.72 5.17 -12.38
C LEU A 91 -13.68 3.66 -12.62
N SER A 92 -13.71 3.21 -13.87
CA SER A 92 -13.61 1.79 -14.20
C SER A 92 -12.31 1.19 -13.66
N ARG A 93 -11.17 1.87 -13.81
CA ARG A 93 -9.90 1.42 -13.20
C ARG A 93 -9.97 1.32 -11.68
N ALA A 94 -10.62 2.27 -11.01
CA ALA A 94 -10.80 2.23 -9.56
C ALA A 94 -11.72 1.06 -9.14
N GLU A 95 -12.78 0.78 -9.89
CA GLU A 95 -13.65 -0.38 -9.68
C GLU A 95 -12.91 -1.69 -9.93
N PHE A 96 -12.16 -1.81 -11.02
CA PHE A 96 -11.32 -2.99 -11.28
C PHE A 96 -10.29 -3.20 -10.17
N LYS A 97 -9.65 -2.13 -9.69
CA LYS A 97 -8.72 -2.21 -8.56
C LYS A 97 -9.43 -2.65 -7.27
N LYS A 98 -10.66 -2.20 -7.05
CA LYS A 98 -11.51 -2.62 -5.93
C LYS A 98 -11.93 -4.09 -6.05
N LEU A 99 -12.26 -4.54 -7.25
CA LEU A 99 -12.67 -5.91 -7.55
C LEU A 99 -11.50 -6.89 -7.62
N SER A 100 -10.28 -6.41 -7.87
CA SER A 100 -9.09 -7.25 -7.85
C SER A 100 -8.99 -7.97 -6.51
N ARG A 101 -8.76 -9.28 -6.58
CA ARG A 101 -8.50 -10.14 -5.43
C ARG A 101 -7.01 -10.32 -5.18
N THR A 102 -6.16 -9.89 -6.11
CA THR A 102 -4.71 -10.12 -6.06
C THR A 102 -3.93 -8.82 -5.90
N ASP A 103 -2.75 -8.93 -5.28
CA ASP A 103 -1.74 -7.89 -5.19
C ASP A 103 -0.88 -7.90 -6.47
N THR A 104 -0.72 -6.74 -7.09
CA THR A 104 -0.11 -6.63 -8.43
C THR A 104 1.39 -6.91 -8.46
N LEU A 105 2.08 -6.77 -7.33
CA LEU A 105 3.53 -7.01 -7.26
C LEU A 105 3.83 -8.47 -6.92
N SER A 106 3.18 -9.00 -5.89
CA SER A 106 3.44 -10.37 -5.40
C SER A 106 2.69 -11.45 -6.18
N GLY A 107 1.57 -11.12 -6.83
CA GLY A 107 0.66 -12.09 -7.43
C GLY A 107 -0.19 -12.86 -6.41
N LEU A 108 0.03 -12.66 -5.11
CA LEU A 108 -0.74 -13.28 -4.03
C LEU A 108 -2.13 -12.64 -3.91
N LEU A 109 -2.99 -13.23 -3.09
CA LEU A 109 -4.21 -12.55 -2.66
C LEU A 109 -3.87 -11.23 -1.95
N ASN A 110 -4.70 -10.22 -2.13
CA ASN A 110 -4.57 -8.97 -1.40
C ASN A 110 -5.26 -9.04 -0.03
N ARG A 111 -4.99 -8.04 0.83
CA ARG A 111 -5.61 -7.93 2.17
C ARG A 111 -7.12 -8.13 2.16
N ARG A 112 -7.84 -7.57 1.18
CA ARG A 112 -9.31 -7.69 1.10
C ARG A 112 -9.73 -9.14 0.90
N ALA A 113 -9.17 -9.80 -0.12
CA ALA A 113 -9.49 -11.20 -0.41
C ALA A 113 -9.05 -12.14 0.72
N PHE A 114 -7.98 -11.81 1.44
CA PHE A 114 -7.55 -12.54 2.64
C PHE A 114 -8.54 -12.40 3.79
N THR A 115 -9.03 -11.19 4.08
CA THR A 115 -10.04 -10.98 5.12
C THR A 115 -11.32 -11.73 4.80
N GLU A 116 -11.78 -11.72 3.55
CA GLU A 116 -12.92 -12.53 3.12
C GLU A 116 -12.68 -14.03 3.39
N ALA A 117 -11.53 -14.56 2.98
CA ALA A 117 -11.18 -15.97 3.23
C ALA A 117 -11.06 -16.32 4.72
N LEU A 118 -10.60 -15.38 5.56
CA LEU A 118 -10.51 -15.56 7.01
C LEU A 118 -11.90 -15.67 7.66
N GLU A 119 -12.86 -14.88 7.19
CA GLU A 119 -14.25 -14.95 7.64
C GLU A 119 -14.90 -16.28 7.22
N ASP A 120 -14.62 -16.76 5.99
CA ASP A 120 -15.15 -18.02 5.45
C ASP A 120 -14.50 -19.29 6.04
N THR A 121 -13.46 -19.16 6.88
CA THR A 121 -12.76 -20.32 7.45
C THR A 121 -13.48 -20.83 8.70
N ASP A 122 -14.05 -22.04 8.68
CA ASP A 122 -14.88 -22.60 9.76
C ASP A 122 -14.12 -23.15 11.00
N GLY A 123 -12.82 -22.86 11.12
CA GLY A 123 -11.96 -23.29 12.23
C GLY A 123 -11.07 -24.49 11.87
N ASN A 124 -10.41 -25.07 12.87
CA ASN A 124 -9.34 -26.07 12.69
C ASN A 124 -8.23 -25.60 11.73
N ALA A 125 -7.83 -24.35 11.92
CA ALA A 125 -6.77 -23.71 11.15
C ALA A 125 -5.87 -22.90 12.09
N SER A 126 -4.76 -22.42 11.57
CA SER A 126 -3.92 -21.42 12.22
C SER A 126 -3.75 -20.23 11.28
N LEU A 127 -3.92 -19.02 11.82
CA LEU A 127 -3.56 -17.77 11.15
C LEU A 127 -2.11 -17.46 11.46
N VAL A 128 -1.35 -17.13 10.42
CA VAL A 128 0.03 -16.68 10.52
C VAL A 128 0.14 -15.31 9.87
N ILE A 129 0.76 -14.37 10.58
CA ILE A 129 1.18 -13.09 10.00
C ILE A 129 2.70 -13.08 9.99
N PHE A 130 3.27 -13.01 8.80
CA PHE A 130 4.71 -12.85 8.57
C PHE A 130 5.05 -11.41 8.24
N ASP A 131 6.26 -11.00 8.63
CA ASP A 131 6.84 -9.71 8.27
C ASP A 131 8.33 -9.88 7.94
N VAL A 132 8.78 -9.21 6.89
CA VAL A 132 10.19 -9.23 6.49
C VAL A 132 11.01 -8.34 7.41
N ASP A 133 11.95 -8.96 8.10
CA ASP A 133 12.78 -8.27 9.09
C ASP A 133 13.63 -7.19 8.44
N ARG A 134 13.55 -5.98 8.99
CA ARG A 134 14.35 -4.82 8.58
C ARG A 134 14.18 -4.47 7.09
N PHE A 135 13.00 -4.70 6.52
CA PHE A 135 12.72 -4.41 5.11
C PHE A 135 13.06 -2.97 4.69
N LYS A 136 12.76 -1.99 5.54
CA LYS A 136 13.18 -0.59 5.30
C LYS A 136 14.70 -0.45 5.08
N ALA A 137 15.53 -1.15 5.86
CA ALA A 137 16.99 -1.09 5.69
C ALA A 137 17.45 -1.73 4.37
N ILE A 138 16.70 -2.71 3.83
CA ILE A 138 16.96 -3.27 2.51
C ILE A 138 16.68 -2.21 1.44
N ASN A 139 15.53 -1.54 1.52
CA ASN A 139 15.19 -0.45 0.59
C ASN A 139 16.19 0.71 0.67
N ASP A 140 16.57 1.12 1.88
CA ASP A 140 17.51 2.22 2.09
C ASP A 140 18.91 1.88 1.56
N ARG A 141 19.31 0.60 1.59
CA ARG A 141 20.64 0.13 1.17
C ARG A 141 20.74 -0.23 -0.31
N PHE A 142 19.71 -0.87 -0.86
CA PHE A 142 19.74 -1.47 -2.21
C PHE A 142 18.72 -0.84 -3.16
N GLY A 143 17.91 0.10 -2.68
CA GLY A 143 16.84 0.73 -3.47
C GLY A 143 15.55 -0.09 -3.50
N HIS A 144 14.46 0.58 -3.91
CA HIS A 144 13.12 0.00 -3.94
C HIS A 144 12.98 -1.17 -4.94
N GLY A 145 13.73 -1.18 -6.05
CA GLY A 145 13.70 -2.30 -7.01
C GLY A 145 14.17 -3.62 -6.39
N CYS A 146 15.23 -3.57 -5.57
CA CYS A 146 15.68 -4.71 -4.78
C CYS A 146 14.66 -5.12 -3.70
N GLY A 147 14.00 -4.16 -3.05
CA GLY A 147 12.90 -4.44 -2.12
C GLY A 147 11.73 -5.17 -2.78
N ASP A 148 11.32 -4.72 -3.96
CA ASP A 148 10.27 -5.37 -4.75
C ASP A 148 10.66 -6.81 -5.13
N ALA A 149 11.91 -7.03 -5.53
CA ALA A 149 12.44 -8.37 -5.80
C ALA A 149 12.41 -9.27 -4.55
N VAL A 150 12.69 -8.72 -3.36
CA VAL A 150 12.58 -9.44 -2.09
C VAL A 150 11.13 -9.86 -1.84
N ILE A 151 10.16 -8.95 -2.02
CA ILE A 151 8.74 -9.28 -1.88
C ILE A 151 8.32 -10.41 -2.83
N ILE A 152 8.71 -10.33 -4.10
CA ILE A 152 8.40 -11.36 -5.10
C ILE A 152 8.99 -12.72 -4.69
N ALA A 153 10.23 -12.74 -4.23
CA ALA A 153 10.90 -13.97 -3.81
C ALA A 153 10.25 -14.59 -2.57
N VAL A 154 9.92 -13.79 -1.54
CA VAL A 154 9.18 -14.25 -0.36
C VAL A 154 7.82 -14.81 -0.76
N SER A 155 7.12 -14.13 -1.66
CA SER A 155 5.81 -14.57 -2.16
C SER A 155 5.90 -15.95 -2.81
N SER A 156 6.89 -16.16 -3.69
CA SER A 156 7.13 -17.45 -4.32
C SER A 156 7.49 -18.55 -3.30
N MET A 157 8.33 -18.23 -2.30
CA MET A 157 8.69 -19.17 -1.24
C MET A 157 7.46 -19.59 -0.43
N LEU A 158 6.60 -18.65 -0.04
CA LEU A 158 5.35 -18.94 0.67
C LEU A 158 4.41 -19.81 -0.17
N THR A 159 4.14 -19.44 -1.42
CA THR A 159 3.27 -20.23 -2.32
C THR A 159 3.80 -21.64 -2.55
N SER A 160 5.12 -21.83 -2.61
CA SER A 160 5.69 -23.17 -2.81
C SER A 160 5.69 -24.05 -1.55
N ALA A 161 5.49 -23.46 -0.37
CA ALA A 161 5.58 -24.17 0.90
C ALA A 161 4.21 -24.52 1.49
N PHE A 162 3.18 -23.78 1.10
CA PHE A 162 1.80 -24.04 1.49
C PHE A 162 1.03 -24.68 0.34
N ASP A 163 0.17 -25.64 0.66
CA ASP A 163 -0.63 -26.38 -0.32
C ASP A 163 -1.83 -25.55 -0.82
N GLU A 164 -2.56 -26.10 -1.80
CA GLU A 164 -3.76 -25.46 -2.36
C GLU A 164 -4.90 -25.27 -1.34
N MET A 165 -4.86 -25.98 -0.20
CA MET A 165 -5.83 -25.81 0.88
C MET A 165 -5.50 -24.63 1.80
N SER A 166 -4.30 -24.08 1.66
CA SER A 166 -3.85 -22.93 2.44
C SER A 166 -4.09 -21.63 1.68
N VAL A 167 -4.45 -20.57 2.40
CA VAL A 167 -4.66 -19.25 1.82
C VAL A 167 -3.40 -18.42 2.05
N VAL A 168 -2.76 -17.92 0.99
CA VAL A 168 -1.56 -17.07 1.07
C VAL A 168 -1.86 -15.70 0.49
N ALA A 169 -1.55 -14.65 1.23
CA ALA A 169 -1.83 -13.27 0.85
C ALA A 169 -0.71 -12.30 1.22
N ARG A 170 -0.65 -11.18 0.51
CA ARG A 170 0.09 -9.99 0.92
C ARG A 170 -0.85 -9.00 1.58
N LEU A 171 -0.59 -8.69 2.85
CA LEU A 171 -1.44 -7.82 3.66
C LEU A 171 -0.98 -6.37 3.54
N GLY A 172 0.33 -6.12 3.43
CA GLY A 172 0.91 -4.78 3.46
C GLY A 172 2.18 -4.66 2.62
N GLY A 173 3.00 -3.66 2.92
CA GLY A 173 4.29 -3.44 2.23
C GLY A 173 5.19 -4.67 2.33
N GLU A 174 5.52 -5.07 3.56
CA GLU A 174 6.37 -6.24 3.88
C GLU A 174 5.64 -7.34 4.66
N GLU A 175 4.32 -7.23 4.80
CA GLU A 175 3.49 -8.14 5.60
C GLU A 175 2.76 -9.18 4.74
N PHE A 176 2.79 -10.43 5.16
CA PHE A 176 2.13 -11.57 4.52
C PHE A 176 1.23 -12.31 5.50
N GLY A 177 0.10 -12.81 5.00
CA GLY A 177 -0.88 -13.58 5.77
C GLY A 177 -1.00 -14.98 5.22
N VAL A 178 -1.04 -15.97 6.11
CA VAL A 178 -1.28 -17.38 5.75
C VAL A 178 -2.38 -17.95 6.64
N ILE A 179 -3.35 -18.64 6.05
CA ILE A 179 -4.30 -19.50 6.77
C ILE A 179 -3.94 -20.94 6.42
N VAL A 180 -3.51 -21.72 7.40
CA VAL A 180 -3.14 -23.13 7.24
C VAL A 180 -4.22 -23.99 7.87
N SER A 181 -4.88 -24.82 7.06
CA SER A 181 -6.06 -25.61 7.46
C SER A 181 -5.79 -27.12 7.39
N GLY A 182 -6.56 -27.91 8.13
CA GLY A 182 -6.67 -29.36 7.92
C GLY A 182 -5.60 -30.26 8.58
N GLU A 183 -4.51 -29.70 9.08
CA GLU A 183 -3.46 -30.45 9.80
C GLU A 183 -3.50 -30.19 11.32
N PRO A 184 -3.00 -31.10 12.18
CA PRO A 184 -2.80 -30.83 13.61
C PRO A 184 -1.90 -29.60 13.85
N LEU A 185 -2.06 -28.93 14.99
CA LEU A 185 -1.32 -27.71 15.32
C LEU A 185 0.20 -27.90 15.21
N GLU A 186 0.73 -29.03 15.68
CA GLU A 186 2.15 -29.34 15.67
C GLU A 186 2.69 -29.41 14.24
N ALA A 187 1.96 -30.06 13.33
CA ALA A 187 2.33 -30.14 11.91
C ALA A 187 2.24 -28.77 11.22
N ARG A 188 1.22 -27.96 11.53
CA ARG A 188 1.12 -26.58 11.04
C ARG A 188 2.31 -25.75 11.50
N MET A 189 2.66 -25.82 12.78
CA MET A 189 3.81 -25.10 13.35
C MET A 189 5.13 -25.54 12.74
N GLU A 190 5.35 -26.84 12.53
CA GLU A 190 6.54 -27.37 11.88
C GLU A 190 6.67 -26.85 10.44
N ARG A 191 5.57 -26.87 9.67
CA ARG A 191 5.55 -26.32 8.31
C ARG A 191 5.87 -24.82 8.30
N ILE A 192 5.22 -24.05 9.18
CA ILE A 192 5.45 -22.60 9.35
C ILE A 192 6.91 -22.30 9.68
N GLU A 193 7.51 -23.04 10.60
CA GLU A 193 8.91 -22.86 11.01
C GLU A 193 9.89 -23.29 9.90
N SER A 194 9.57 -24.35 9.16
CA SER A 194 10.32 -24.78 7.98
C SER A 194 10.36 -23.70 6.90
N VAL A 195 9.24 -23.02 6.65
CA VAL A 195 9.18 -21.88 5.72
C VAL A 195 10.09 -20.75 6.18
N ARG A 196 10.03 -20.37 7.47
CA ARG A 196 10.91 -19.34 8.04
C ARG A 196 12.38 -19.71 7.86
N ALA A 197 12.75 -20.95 8.18
CA ALA A 197 14.11 -21.45 8.05
C ALA A 197 14.59 -21.44 6.58
N ARG A 198 13.73 -21.82 5.63
CA ARG A 198 14.03 -21.78 4.19
C ARG A 198 14.27 -20.35 3.71
N ILE A 199 13.45 -19.39 4.14
CA ILE A 199 13.65 -17.97 3.79
C ILE A 199 14.99 -17.46 4.37
N ALA A 200 15.28 -17.79 5.64
CA ALA A 200 16.53 -17.38 6.29
C ALA A 200 17.78 -18.03 5.69
N GLY A 201 17.66 -19.24 5.15
CA GLY A 201 18.76 -19.96 4.50
C GLY A 201 19.02 -19.54 3.05
N GLY A 202 18.06 -18.85 2.41
CA GLY A 202 18.14 -18.43 1.02
C GLY A 202 18.86 -17.08 0.82
N ALA A 203 19.49 -16.91 -0.33
CA ALA A 203 19.92 -15.60 -0.82
C ALA A 203 19.05 -15.21 -2.04
N ILE A 204 18.54 -13.99 -2.04
CA ILE A 204 17.72 -13.44 -3.12
C ILE A 204 18.65 -12.62 -4.01
N ARG A 205 18.82 -13.05 -5.26
CA ARG A 205 19.65 -12.35 -6.23
C ARG A 205 18.84 -11.30 -6.97
N ALA A 206 19.16 -10.02 -6.77
CA ALA A 206 18.46 -8.89 -7.37
C ALA A 206 19.44 -7.78 -7.75
N GLU A 207 19.33 -7.27 -8.98
CA GLU A 207 20.17 -6.16 -9.50
C GLU A 207 21.70 -6.34 -9.28
N GLY A 208 22.18 -7.59 -9.27
CA GLY A 208 23.58 -7.92 -9.05
C GLY A 208 23.99 -8.08 -7.57
N HIS A 209 23.06 -7.94 -6.63
CA HIS A 209 23.27 -8.17 -5.20
C HIS A 209 22.72 -9.52 -4.76
N ASP A 210 23.40 -10.18 -3.82
CA ASP A 210 22.87 -11.34 -3.09
C ASP A 210 22.36 -10.86 -1.72
N ILE A 211 21.05 -10.76 -1.58
CA ILE A 211 20.36 -10.20 -0.41
C ILE A 211 19.90 -11.35 0.48
N ARG A 212 20.39 -11.39 1.73
CA ARG A 212 19.90 -12.32 2.74
C ARG A 212 18.89 -11.62 3.63
N ILE A 213 17.76 -12.27 3.86
CA ILE A 213 16.67 -11.75 4.67
C ILE A 213 16.26 -12.76 5.73
N THR A 214 15.53 -12.29 6.74
CA THR A 214 14.81 -13.15 7.66
C THR A 214 13.37 -12.67 7.75
N VAL A 215 12.49 -13.54 8.24
CA VAL A 215 11.11 -13.18 8.53
C VAL A 215 10.80 -13.52 9.98
N SER A 216 9.93 -12.71 10.58
CA SER A 216 9.30 -13.01 11.86
C SER A 216 7.83 -13.34 11.63
N GLY A 217 7.31 -14.28 12.41
CA GLY A 217 5.94 -14.77 12.29
C GLY A 217 5.19 -14.75 13.63
N GLY A 218 3.93 -14.34 13.61
CA GLY A 218 3.01 -14.51 14.72
C GLY A 218 1.88 -15.47 14.35
N VAL A 219 1.61 -16.45 15.21
CA VAL A 219 0.62 -17.51 14.96
C VAL A 219 -0.52 -17.45 15.97
N ALA A 220 -1.76 -17.57 15.52
CA ALA A 220 -2.93 -17.72 16.37
C ALA A 220 -3.86 -18.83 15.88
N ASP A 221 -4.52 -19.52 16.81
CA ASP A 221 -5.43 -20.61 16.49
C ASP A 221 -6.78 -20.08 16.01
N LEU A 222 -7.23 -20.59 14.86
CA LEU A 222 -8.61 -20.49 14.40
C LEU A 222 -9.41 -21.69 14.91
N VAL A 223 -10.20 -21.45 15.96
CA VAL A 223 -11.15 -22.41 16.51
C VAL A 223 -12.57 -21.97 16.19
N ALA A 224 -13.47 -22.93 15.98
CA ALA A 224 -14.89 -22.66 15.75
C ALA A 224 -15.47 -21.75 16.84
N GLY A 225 -16.24 -20.74 16.44
CA GLY A 225 -16.86 -19.78 17.35
C GLY A 225 -15.95 -18.66 17.88
N ARG A 226 -14.63 -18.71 17.62
CA ARG A 226 -13.72 -17.62 18.00
C ARG A 226 -13.88 -16.43 17.05
N ASN A 227 -13.99 -15.22 17.61
CA ASN A 227 -14.06 -13.98 16.84
C ASN A 227 -12.79 -13.79 15.97
N LYS A 228 -12.95 -13.60 14.66
CA LYS A 228 -11.85 -13.52 13.68
C LYS A 228 -10.95 -12.31 13.89
N GLN A 229 -11.51 -11.17 14.26
CA GLN A 229 -10.73 -9.97 14.60
C GLN A 229 -9.86 -10.20 15.84
N ALA A 230 -10.36 -10.96 16.84
CA ALA A 230 -9.59 -11.34 18.01
C ALA A 230 -8.45 -12.32 17.67
N VAL A 231 -8.68 -13.27 16.73
CA VAL A 231 -7.63 -14.15 16.20
C VAL A 231 -6.54 -13.32 15.52
N TYR A 232 -6.94 -12.42 14.61
CA TYR A 232 -6.00 -11.54 13.90
C TYR A 232 -5.16 -10.70 14.87
N ALA A 233 -5.81 -10.07 15.86
CA ALA A 233 -5.11 -9.29 16.88
C ALA A 233 -4.16 -10.14 17.73
N SER A 234 -4.45 -11.43 17.92
CA SER A 234 -3.57 -12.33 18.68
C SER A 234 -2.35 -12.75 17.88
N ALA A 235 -2.51 -13.01 16.58
CA ALA A 235 -1.40 -13.25 15.67
C ALA A 235 -0.50 -12.00 15.56
N ASP A 236 -1.08 -10.81 15.49
CA ASP A 236 -0.34 -9.55 15.45
C ASP A 236 0.48 -9.30 16.74
N ARG A 237 -0.11 -9.55 17.92
CA ARG A 237 0.64 -9.50 19.19
C ARG A 237 1.78 -10.51 19.24
N ALA A 238 1.56 -11.73 18.73
CA ALA A 238 2.60 -12.74 18.66
C ALA A 238 3.75 -12.33 17.71
N LEU A 239 3.42 -11.71 16.57
CA LEU A 239 4.41 -11.17 15.64
C LEU A 239 5.21 -10.04 16.27
N TYR A 240 4.54 -9.15 16.99
CA TYR A 240 5.21 -8.10 17.76
C TYR A 240 6.21 -8.69 18.76
N LEU A 241 5.82 -9.74 19.49
CA LEU A 241 6.72 -10.43 20.41
C LEU A 241 7.89 -11.10 19.68
N ALA A 242 7.66 -11.73 18.54
CA ALA A 242 8.71 -12.31 17.71
C ALA A 242 9.78 -11.27 17.32
N LYS A 243 9.34 -10.06 16.95
CA LYS A 243 10.23 -8.94 16.63
C LYS A 243 10.97 -8.43 17.87
N ALA A 244 10.30 -8.36 19.02
CA ALA A 244 10.89 -7.90 20.29
C ALA A 244 11.94 -8.87 20.84
N LEU A 245 11.72 -10.18 20.69
CA LEU A 245 12.63 -11.23 21.14
C LEU A 245 13.86 -11.43 20.23
N GLY A 246 14.10 -10.54 19.26
CA GLY A 246 15.29 -10.57 18.42
C GLY A 246 15.07 -11.01 16.98
N ARG A 247 13.81 -11.07 16.51
CA ARG A 247 13.44 -11.36 15.12
C ARG A 247 13.81 -12.79 14.66
N ASN A 248 13.64 -13.07 13.37
CA ASN A 248 13.94 -14.36 12.73
C ASN A 248 13.37 -15.56 13.49
N ARG A 249 12.11 -15.45 13.91
CA ARG A 249 11.42 -16.48 14.68
C ARG A 249 9.92 -16.43 14.48
N VAL A 250 9.28 -17.56 14.77
CA VAL A 250 7.83 -17.66 14.88
C VAL A 250 7.46 -17.75 16.35
N VAL A 251 6.41 -17.05 16.75
CA VAL A 251 5.85 -17.09 18.10
C VAL A 251 4.39 -17.47 18.00
N HIS A 252 3.95 -18.44 18.81
CA HIS A 252 2.54 -18.78 18.95
C HIS A 252 1.85 -17.89 19.99
N GLU A 253 0.55 -17.59 19.82
CA GLU A 253 -0.21 -16.72 20.74
C GLU A 253 -0.19 -17.21 22.19
N ARG A 254 -0.05 -18.53 22.40
CA ARG A 254 0.07 -19.16 23.72
C ARG A 254 1.38 -18.81 24.42
N GLU A 255 2.47 -18.62 23.67
CA GLU A 255 3.78 -18.21 24.22
C GLU A 255 3.77 -16.75 24.66
N GLY A 256 3.03 -15.88 23.97
CA GLY A 256 2.89 -14.47 24.33
C GLY A 256 2.16 -14.25 25.65
N LEU A 257 1.24 -15.15 26.02
CA LEU A 257 0.65 -15.15 27.35
C LEU A 257 1.73 -15.40 28.40
N HIS A 258 2.55 -16.45 28.26
CA HIS A 258 3.61 -16.78 29.23
C HIS A 258 4.62 -15.64 29.46
N HIS A 259 4.99 -14.88 28.42
CA HIS A 259 5.87 -13.72 28.56
C HIS A 259 5.21 -12.51 29.22
N ALA A 260 3.91 -12.27 29.00
CA ALA A 260 3.17 -11.23 29.70
C ALA A 260 3.07 -11.53 31.21
N TRP A 261 2.92 -12.80 31.59
CA TRP A 261 2.94 -13.21 33.00
C TRP A 261 4.34 -13.06 33.61
N HIS A 262 5.42 -13.44 32.92
CA HIS A 262 6.78 -13.25 33.44
C HIS A 262 7.17 -11.77 33.57
N GLY A 263 6.76 -10.89 32.64
CA GLY A 263 7.00 -9.45 32.76
C GLY A 263 6.22 -8.75 33.87
N LEU A 264 5.14 -9.37 34.38
CA LEU A 264 4.42 -8.92 35.58
C LEU A 264 5.04 -9.45 36.88
N VAL A 265 5.66 -10.64 36.84
CA VAL A 265 6.36 -11.22 38.01
C VAL A 265 7.74 -10.58 38.20
N ASP A 266 8.49 -10.29 37.13
CA ASP A 266 9.80 -9.60 37.21
C ASP A 266 9.68 -8.12 37.61
N ASN A 267 8.54 -7.47 37.34
CA ASN A 267 8.27 -6.10 37.80
C ASN A 267 7.60 -6.04 39.19
N GLY A 268 7.48 -7.17 39.88
CA GLY A 268 6.78 -7.29 41.15
C GLY A 268 7.63 -7.73 42.34
N VAL A 269 8.92 -8.05 42.16
CA VAL A 269 9.79 -8.52 43.25
C VAL A 269 11.21 -7.95 43.11
N ASP A 270 11.32 -6.62 43.22
CA ASP A 270 12.57 -5.96 43.64
C ASP A 270 12.21 -4.97 44.76
N GLY A 271 12.05 -5.53 45.96
CA GLY A 271 11.69 -4.81 47.17
C GLY A 271 11.92 -5.63 48.43
N GLU A 272 13.00 -6.42 48.48
CA GLU A 272 13.49 -7.01 49.73
C GLU A 272 14.88 -6.47 50.08
N ASN A 273 14.95 -5.75 51.20
CA ASN A 273 15.81 -6.03 52.37
C ASN A 273 16.08 -4.71 53.12
N GLY A 274 15.85 -4.64 54.43
CA GLY A 274 16.37 -5.60 55.40
C GLY A 274 17.81 -5.22 55.74
N GLY A 275 17.97 -4.04 56.34
CA GLY A 275 19.24 -3.55 56.87
C GLY A 275 19.13 -3.37 58.38
N SER A 276 19.87 -4.19 59.11
CA SER A 276 20.07 -4.14 60.55
C SER A 276 20.82 -2.86 60.96
N GLU A 277 20.26 -2.10 61.91
CA GLU A 277 21.04 -1.18 62.75
C GLU A 277 20.87 -1.57 64.22
N SER A 278 22.01 -1.91 64.80
CA SER A 278 22.26 -2.21 66.21
C SER A 278 22.06 -0.98 67.10
N ASP A 279 21.61 -1.24 68.34
CA ASP A 279 21.94 -0.55 69.59
C ASP A 279 22.25 0.95 69.56
N ASN A 280 21.42 1.73 70.27
CA ASN A 280 21.80 2.50 71.48
C ASN A 280 20.99 3.79 71.61
N MET A 281 19.93 3.80 72.44
CA MET A 281 19.71 4.86 73.44
C MET A 281 18.52 4.53 74.35
N MET A 282 18.83 4.11 75.57
CA MET A 282 18.01 4.42 76.74
C MET A 282 18.03 5.94 77.00
N GLN A 283 16.87 6.45 77.43
CA GLN A 283 16.60 7.63 78.26
C GLN A 283 15.81 8.74 77.56
N ALA A 284 14.50 8.84 77.87
CA ALA A 284 14.00 9.83 78.83
C ALA A 284 12.45 9.89 78.83
N SER A 285 11.86 9.77 80.03
CA SER A 285 10.62 10.41 80.55
C SER A 285 9.40 10.53 79.62
N GLY A 286 8.20 10.02 79.94
CA GLY A 286 7.52 10.05 81.23
C GLY A 286 6.15 10.73 81.05
N ILE A 287 5.12 10.11 81.62
CA ILE A 287 3.68 10.47 81.64
C ILE A 287 2.88 9.98 80.43
#